data_AF-A0AAW0IQP5-F1
#
_entry.id   AF-A0AAW0IQP5-F1
#
_cell.length_a   1.000
_cell.length_b   1.000
_cell.length_c   1.000
_cell.angle_alpha   90.00
_cell.angle_beta   90.00
_cell.angle_gamma   90.00
#
_symmetry.space_group_name_H-M   'P 1'
#
loop_
_entity.id
_entity.type
_entity.pdbx_description
1 polymer ?
#
loop_
_entity_poly.entity_id
_entity_poly.type
_entity_poly.pdbx_seq_one_letter_code
_entity_poly.pdbx_strand_id
1 'polypeptide(L)' 'MPGATKETVSVRVKDGSVLFAVKLRWILIRWRVAGPYDGSFGPFDMSKLGDIKAEVNYGVLKMLINYRK' A
#
# COMPACT_ATOMS: atom_id res chain seq x y z
N MET A 1 -6.21 -5.84 -4.61
CA MET A 1 -6.93 -5.52 -3.36
C MET A 1 -8.35 -5.08 -3.70
N PRO A 2 -9.25 -6.01 -4.09
CA PRO A 2 -10.63 -5.67 -4.45
C PRO A 2 -11.34 -4.95 -3.30
N GLY A 3 -12.04 -3.86 -3.60
CA GLY A 3 -12.73 -3.03 -2.59
C GLY A 3 -11.85 -2.01 -1.88
N ALA A 4 -10.53 -2.02 -2.10
CA ALA A 4 -9.66 -0.98 -1.56
C ALA A 4 -9.87 0.35 -2.31
N THR A 5 -10.14 1.39 -1.53
CA THR A 5 -10.14 2.80 -1.95
C THR A 5 -9.01 3.56 -1.26
N LYS A 6 -8.74 4.78 -1.73
CA LYS A 6 -7.74 5.66 -1.11
C LYS A 6 -7.99 5.88 0.39
N GLU A 7 -9.24 5.97 0.84
CA GLU A 7 -9.54 6.15 2.28
C GLU A 7 -9.23 4.91 3.12
N THR A 8 -9.30 3.72 2.51
CA THR A 8 -9.07 2.45 3.21
C THR A 8 -7.60 2.04 3.26
N VAL A 9 -6.74 2.68 2.45
CA VAL A 9 -5.31 2.33 2.36
C VAL A 9 -4.47 3.36 3.11
N SER A 10 -3.61 2.88 4.00
CA SER A 10 -2.60 3.67 4.70
C SER A 10 -1.21 3.23 4.25
N VAL A 11 -0.36 4.18 3.85
CA VAL A 11 1.03 3.94 3.47
C VAL A 11 1.96 4.73 4.39
N ARG A 12 3.01 4.10 4.89
CA ARG A 12 4.01 4.71 5.78
C ARG A 12 5.41 4.20 5.44
N VAL A 13 6.43 5.00 5.72
CA VAL A 13 7.82 4.57 5.63
C VAL A 13 8.35 4.36 7.04
N LYS A 14 8.99 3.22 7.28
CA LYS A 14 9.66 2.92 8.55
C LYS A 14 10.92 2.13 8.26
N ASP A 15 12.06 2.59 8.74
CA ASP A 15 13.35 1.89 8.67
C ASP A 15 13.71 1.39 7.25
N GLY A 16 13.58 2.25 6.25
CA GLY A 16 13.85 1.90 4.85
C GLY A 16 12.75 1.05 4.18
N SER A 17 11.71 0.67 4.89
CA SER A 17 10.62 -0.15 4.34
C SER A 17 9.34 0.67 4.17
N VAL A 18 8.69 0.51 3.02
CA VAL A 18 7.34 1.03 2.80
C VAL A 18 6.35 0.01 3.35
N LEU A 19 5.67 0.38 4.42
CA LEU A 19 4.56 -0.36 5.02
C LEU A 19 3.25 0.11 4.42
N PHE A 20 2.38 -0.80 4.05
CA PHE A 20 1.03 -0.48 3.63
C PHE A 20 0.02 -1.36 4.33
N ALA A 21 -1.11 -0.77 4.70
CA ALA A 21 -2.20 -1.43 5.40
C ALA A 21 -3.52 -1.09 4.72
N VAL A 22 -4.38 -2.08 4.53
CA VAL A 22 -5.69 -1.94 3.90
C VAL A 22 -6.74 -2.30 4.93
N LYS A 23 -7.55 -1.32 5.33
CA LYS A 23 -8.68 -1.50 6.23
C LYS A 23 -9.95 -1.75 5.44
N LEU A 24 -10.25 -3.03 5.19
CA LEU A 24 -11.53 -3.44 4.60
C LEU A 24 -12.43 -4.03 5.69
N ARG A 25 -13.74 -3.78 5.57
CA ARG A 25 -14.72 -4.63 6.27
C ARG A 25 -14.65 -6.02 5.62
N TRP A 26 -14.76 -7.05 6.44
CA TRP A 26 -14.82 -8.42 5.96
C TRP A 26 -16.06 -8.58 5.07
N ILE A 27 -15.86 -8.83 3.78
CA ILE A 27 -16.94 -9.00 2.81
C ILE A 27 -16.71 -10.34 2.09
N LEU A 28 -17.76 -11.16 2.06
CA LEU A 28 -17.80 -12.40 1.31
C LEU A 28 -18.15 -12.09 -0.16
N ILE A 29 -17.19 -12.24 -1.07
CA ILE A 29 -17.40 -12.00 -2.51
C ILE A 29 -17.19 -13.32 -3.25
N ARG A 30 -18.28 -13.91 -3.79
CA ARG A 30 -18.25 -15.15 -4.58
C ARG A 30 -17.32 -16.22 -3.98
N TRP A 31 -17.57 -16.59 -2.72
CA TRP A 31 -16.79 -17.59 -1.95
C TRP A 31 -15.34 -17.20 -1.60
N ARG A 32 -14.89 -15.99 -1.94
CA ARG A 32 -13.62 -15.42 -1.47
C ARG A 32 -13.87 -14.41 -0.37
N VAL A 33 -12.98 -14.44 0.62
CA VAL A 33 -13.04 -13.50 1.73
C VAL A 33 -12.12 -12.32 1.42
N ALA A 34 -12.71 -11.13 1.28
CA ALA A 34 -11.95 -9.88 1.28
C ALA A 34 -11.90 -9.38 2.73
N GLY A 35 -10.70 -9.21 3.27
CA GLY A 35 -10.46 -8.76 4.64
C GLY A 35 -9.33 -7.73 4.70
N PRO A 36 -8.99 -7.25 5.90
CA PRO A 36 -7.83 -6.38 6.07
C PRO A 36 -6.55 -7.08 5.63
N TYR A 37 -5.63 -6.32 5.05
CA TYR A 37 -4.38 -6.83 4.53
C TYR A 37 -3.26 -5.84 4.83
N ASP A 38 -2.17 -6.35 5.39
CA ASP A 38 -0.96 -5.59 5.67
C ASP A 38 0.20 -6.16 4.86
N GLY A 39 1.06 -5.29 4.37
CA GLY A 39 2.22 -5.68 3.59
C GLY A 39 3.36 -4.68 3.71
N SER A 40 4.53 -5.10 3.27
CA SER A 40 5.73 -4.28 3.25
C SER A 40 6.53 -4.49 1.97
N PHE A 41 7.28 -3.47 1.57
CA PHE A 41 8.19 -3.51 0.42
C PHE A 41 9.47 -2.72 0.73
N GLY A 42 10.63 -3.25 0.35
CA GLY A 42 11.95 -2.73 0.70
C GLY A 42 12.93 -3.87 1.06
N PRO A 43 14.09 -3.55 1.67
CA PRO A 43 14.50 -2.25 2.18
C PRO A 43 15.00 -1.30 1.09
N PHE A 44 14.92 -0.01 1.39
CA PHE A 44 15.36 1.09 0.56
C PHE A 44 16.39 1.94 1.29
N ASP A 45 17.31 2.50 0.52
CA ASP A 45 18.27 3.47 1.04
C ASP A 45 17.55 4.78 1.37
N MET A 46 17.36 5.05 2.66
CA MET A 46 16.66 6.24 3.17
C MET A 46 17.34 7.55 2.75
N SER A 47 18.65 7.53 2.46
CA SER A 47 19.36 8.71 1.97
C SER A 47 18.98 9.08 0.52
N LYS A 48 18.51 8.08 -0.23
CA LYS A 48 18.10 8.19 -1.65
C LYS A 48 16.59 8.22 -1.82
N LEU A 49 15.82 7.93 -0.77
CA LEU A 49 14.37 7.93 -0.82
C LEU A 49 13.85 9.38 -0.96
N GLY A 50 13.25 9.68 -2.10
CA GLY A 50 12.55 10.93 -2.36
C GLY A 50 11.06 10.83 -2.04
N ASP A 51 10.26 11.60 -2.78
CA ASP A 51 8.82 11.60 -2.60
C ASP A 51 8.20 10.25 -3.00
N ILE A 52 7.24 9.81 -2.21
CA ILE A 52 6.42 8.63 -2.52
C ILE A 52 5.01 9.12 -2.87
N LYS A 53 4.58 8.83 -4.09
CA LYS A 53 3.19 9.02 -4.52
C LYS A 53 2.48 7.68 -4.49
N ALA A 54 1.32 7.62 -3.83
CA ALA A 54 0.50 6.44 -3.75
C ALA A 54 -0.90 6.73 -4.30
N GLU A 55 -1.38 5.87 -5.18
CA GLU A 55 -2.71 5.94 -5.77
C GLU A 55 -3.38 4.58 -5.70
N VAL A 56 -4.69 4.57 -5.46
CA VAL A 56 -5.50 3.36 -5.44
C VAL A 56 -6.53 3.48 -6.55
N ASN A 57 -6.47 2.59 -7.53
CA ASN A 57 -7.39 2.61 -8.66
C ASN A 57 -7.90 1.20 -8.95
N TYR A 58 -9.23 1.01 -9.00
CA TYR A 58 -9.90 -0.29 -9.19
C TYR A 58 -9.33 -1.43 -8.31
N GLY A 59 -9.01 -1.13 -7.05
CA GLY A 59 -8.43 -2.11 -6.12
C GLY A 59 -6.97 -2.46 -6.37
N VAL A 60 -6.25 -1.68 -7.19
CA VAL A 60 -4.80 -1.76 -7.37
C VAL A 60 -4.15 -0.58 -6.65
N LEU A 61 -3.26 -0.88 -5.70
CA LEU A 61 -2.38 0.12 -5.09
C LEU A 61 -1.15 0.29 -5.99
N LYS A 62 -1.01 1.48 -6.58
CA LYS A 62 0.17 1.88 -7.34
C LYS A 62 0.99 2.85 -6.48
N MET A 63 2.28 2.55 -6.31
CA MET A 63 3.22 3.40 -5.61
C MET A 63 4.35 3.80 -6.54
N LEU A 64 4.68 5.09 -6.56
CA LEU A 64 5.76 5.66 -7.36
C LEU A 64 6.75 6.28 -6.37
N ILE A 65 7.93 5.67 -6.28
CA ILE A 65 8.98 6.04 -5.34
C ILE A 65 10.07 6.74 -6.13
N ASN A 66 10.27 8.03 -5.87
CA ASN A 66 11.33 8.78 -6.52
C ASN A 66 12.67 8.48 -5.83
N TYR A 67 13.70 8.13 -6.61
CA TYR A 67 15.05 7.89 -6.11
C TYR A 67 15.96 9.06 -6.44
N ARG A 68 16.55 9.65 -5.40
CA ARG A 68 17.61 10.66 -5.54
C ARG A 68 18.91 9.95 -5.93
N LYS A 69 19.62 10.55 -6.89
CA LYS A 69 20.94 10.08 -7.33
C LYS A 69 22.01 10.44 -6.30
#